data_AF-A0A2V6BQH1-F1
#
_entry.id   AF-A0A2V6BQH1-F1
#
_cell.length_a   1.000
_cell.length_b   1.000
_cell.length_c   1.000
_cell.angle_alpha   90.00
_cell.angle_beta   90.00
_cell.angle_gamma   90.00
#
_symmetry.space_group_name_H-M   'P 1'
#
loop_
_entity.id
_entity.type
_entity.pdbx_description
1 polymer ?
#
loop_
_entity_poly.entity_id
_entity_poly.type
_entity_poly.pdbx_seq_one_letter_code
_entity_poly.pdbx_strand_id
1 'polypeptide(L)' 'YSSEHQRPPRSVLMLVGPEGDFTPAELALARRHGCEPITLGPIILRVETAAIYCLSILSYELLI' A
#
# COMPACT_ATOMS: atom_id res chain seq x y z
N TYR A 1 6.86 -11.54 5.59
CA TYR A 1 5.70 -11.70 6.51
C TYR A 1 5.61 -13.09 7.15
N SER A 2 5.72 -14.16 6.36
CA SER A 2 5.58 -15.57 6.80
C SER A 2 6.55 -16.01 7.90
N SER A 3 7.68 -15.31 8.08
CA SER A 3 8.66 -15.59 9.13
C SER A 3 8.25 -15.09 10.52
N GLU A 4 7.37 -14.10 10.61
CA GLU A 4 6.93 -13.48 11.87
C GLU A 4 5.45 -13.71 12.17
N HIS A 5 4.64 -14.02 11.16
CA HIS A 5 3.20 -14.18 11.29
C HIS A 5 2.74 -15.57 10.81
N GLN A 6 2.08 -16.33 11.69
CA GLN A 6 1.67 -17.72 11.45
C GLN A 6 0.66 -17.91 10.30
N ARG A 7 -0.06 -16.85 9.89
CA ARG A 7 -1.09 -16.91 8.83
C ARG A 7 -1.14 -15.61 8.01
N PRO A 8 -1.31 -15.70 6.69
CA PRO A 8 -1.52 -14.53 5.83
C PRO A 8 -2.77 -13.75 6.25
N PRO A 9 -2.79 -12.42 6.05
CA PRO A 9 -3.97 -11.61 6.33
C PRO A 9 -5.12 -12.03 5.41
N ARG A 10 -6.36 -12.00 5.93
CA ARG A 10 -7.56 -12.33 5.14
C ARG A 10 -7.89 -11.28 4.08
N SER A 11 -7.49 -10.03 4.31
CA SER A 11 -7.77 -8.90 3.44
C SER A 11 -6.68 -7.85 3.62
N VAL A 12 -6.32 -7.17 2.54
CA VAL A 12 -5.41 -6.04 2.53
C VAL A 12 -6.10 -4.87 1.85
N LEU A 13 -6.05 -3.70 2.47
CA LEU A 13 -6.46 -2.44 1.86
C LEU A 13 -5.21 -1.65 1.49
N MET A 14 -5.19 -1.14 0.27
CA MET A 14 -4.16 -0.23 -0.19
C MET A 14 -4.80 0.99 -0.81
N LEU A 15 -4.28 2.16 -0.44
CA LEU A 15 -4.73 3.44 -0.95
C LEU A 15 -3.64 4.00 -1.86
N VAL A 16 -3.98 4.18 -3.14
CA VAL A 16 -3.12 4.83 -4.13
C VAL A 16 -3.76 6.17 -4.46
N GLY A 17 -3.02 7.25 -4.26
CA GLY A 17 -3.50 8.61 -4.48
C GLY A 17 -3.73 8.90 -5.97
N PRO A 18 -4.58 9.88 -6.30
CA PRO A 18 -4.69 10.42 -7.66
C PRO A 18 -3.43 11.21 -8.03
N GLU A 19 -3.33 11.70 -9.27
CA GLU A 19 -2.17 12.51 -9.71
C GLU A 19 -1.91 13.75 -8.85
N GLY A 20 -2.95 14.29 -8.21
CA GLY A 20 -2.86 15.43 -7.29
C GLY A 20 -2.55 15.07 -5.84
N ASP A 21 -2.13 13.82 -5.58
CA ASP A 21 -1.91 13.25 -4.26
C ASP A 21 -3.16 13.23 -3.34
N PHE A 22 -3.02 12.63 -2.16
CA PHE A 22 -4.00 12.77 -1.10
C PHE A 22 -3.86 14.12 -0.41
N THR A 23 -4.98 14.75 -0.09
CA THR A 23 -5.00 15.93 0.75
C THR A 23 -4.53 15.61 2.18
N PRO A 24 -4.03 16.59 2.94
CA PRO A 24 -3.66 16.36 4.35
C PRO A 24 -4.81 15.80 5.20
N ALA A 25 -6.06 16.16 4.89
CA ALA A 25 -7.25 15.67 5.58
C ALA A 25 -7.50 14.18 5.29
N GLU A 26 -7.35 13.75 4.03
CA GLU A 26 -7.49 12.34 3.63
C GLU A 26 -6.38 11.48 4.23
N LEU A 27 -5.13 11.97 4.23
CA LEU A 27 -4.01 11.28 4.89
C LEU A 27 -4.24 11.14 6.39
N ALA A 28 -4.74 12.19 7.05
CA ALA A 28 -5.07 12.14 8.47
C ALA A 28 -6.20 11.14 8.74
N LEU A 29 -7.23 11.09 7.89
CA LEU A 29 -8.32 10.13 7.99
C LEU A 29 -7.79 8.68 7.83
N ALA A 30 -6.99 8.43 6.80
CA ALA A 30 -6.40 7.11 6.56
C ALA A 30 -5.56 6.63 7.76
N ARG A 31 -4.69 7.50 8.30
CA ARG A 31 -3.89 7.19 9.49
C ARG A 31 -4.75 6.92 10.72
N ARG A 32 -5.81 7.70 10.94
CA ARG A 32 -6.77 7.46 12.04
C ARG A 32 -7.46 6.10 11.94
N HIS A 33 -7.59 5.55 10.73
CA HIS A 33 -8.14 4.21 10.48
C HIS A 33 -7.06 3.12 10.40
N GLY A 34 -5.80 3.42 10.75
CA GLY A 34 -4.72 2.45 10.81
C GLY A 34 -3.99 2.20 9.48
N CYS A 35 -4.20 3.05 8.47
CA CYS A 35 -3.38 3.02 7.26
C CYS A 35 -2.00 3.64 7.55
N GLU A 36 -0.94 2.89 7.29
CA GLU A 36 0.44 3.36 7.40
C GLU A 36 1.01 3.73 6.03
N PRO A 37 1.81 4.82 5.94
CA PRO A 37 2.47 5.22 4.71
C PRO A 37 3.60 4.26 4.38
N ILE A 38 3.79 3.98 3.09
CA ILE A 38 4.91 3.19 2.58
C ILE A 38 5.60 3.95 1.44
N THR A 39 6.84 3.58 1.16
CA THR A 39 7.56 4.01 -0.04
C THR A 39 7.77 2.82 -0.98
N LEU A 40 7.70 3.08 -2.29
CA LEU A 40 7.94 2.08 -3.35
C LEU A 40 9.33 2.22 -3.98
N GLY A 41 10.27 2.80 -3.23
CA GLY A 41 11.65 3.03 -3.66
C GLY A 41 12.03 4.51 -3.68
N PRO A 42 13.13 4.87 -4.33
CA PRO A 42 13.70 6.23 -4.28
C PRO A 42 13.05 7.22 -5.26
N ILE A 43 12.21 6.76 -6.18
CA ILE A 43 11.59 7.59 -7.21
C ILE A 43 10.07 7.70 -7.00
N ILE A 44 9.50 8.84 -7.42
CA ILE A 44 8.06 9.03 -7.46
C ILE A 44 7.51 8.26 -8.67
N LEU A 45 6.60 7.32 -8.42
CA LEU A 45 5.92 6.54 -9.45
C LEU A 45 4.63 7.26 -9.87
N ARG A 46 4.27 7.11 -11.15
CA ARG A 46 2.92 7.47 -11.62
C ARG A 46 1.88 6.56 -10.98
N VAL A 47 0.65 7.06 -10.85
CA VAL A 47 -0.47 6.39 -10.15
C VAL A 47 -0.65 4.94 -10.61
N GLU A 48 -0.67 4.72 -11.92
CA GLU A 48 -0.90 3.40 -12.51
C GLU A 48 0.27 2.45 -12.25
N THR A 49 1.50 2.97 -12.31
CA THR A 49 2.70 2.19 -12.01
C THR A 49 2.76 1.81 -10.54
N ALA A 50 2.44 2.74 -9.64
CA ALA A 50 2.38 2.50 -8.20
C ALA A 50 1.36 1.38 -7.88
N ALA A 51 0.16 1.46 -8.47
CA ALA A 51 -0.89 0.45 -8.28
C ALA A 51 -0.46 -0.96 -8.72
N ILE A 52 0.10 -1.11 -9.93
CA ILE A 52 0.54 -2.41 -10.44
C ILE A 52 1.72 -2.96 -9.63
N TYR A 53 2.70 -2.10 -9.30
CA TYR A 53 3.87 -2.49 -8.51
C TYR A 53 3.48 -3.05 -7.14
N CYS A 54 2.57 -2.34 -6.47
CA CYS A 54 1.99 -2.77 -5.22
C CYS A 54 1.26 -4.12 -5.29
N LEU A 55 0.41 -4.32 -6.31
CA LEU A 55 -0.28 -5.59 -6.53
C LEU A 55 0.72 -6.74 -6.76
N SER A 56 1.81 -6.48 -7.47
CA SER A 56 2.88 -7.45 -7.68
C SER A 56 3.55 -7.86 -6.36
N ILE A 57 3.86 -6.92 -5.47
CA ILE A 57 4.43 -7.21 -4.14
C ILE A 57 3.45 -8.01 -3.30
N LEU A 58 2.19 -7.57 -3.21
CA LEU A 58 1.17 -8.28 -2.43
C LEU A 58 0.96 -9.71 -2.94
N SER A 59 0.96 -9.89 -4.26
CA SER A 59 0.88 -11.22 -4.86
C SER A 59 2.09 -12.08 -4.52
N TYR A 60 3.29 -11.51 -4.55
CA TYR A 60 4.52 -12.24 -4.22
C TYR A 60 4.57 -12.65 -2.74
N GLU A 61 4.20 -11.75 -1.83
CA GLU A 61 4.30 -11.97 -0.38
C GLU A 61 3.14 -12.80 0.21
N LEU A 62 1.94 -12.75 -0.38
CA LEU A 62 0.72 -13.28 0.25
C LEU A 62 0.00 -14.37 -0.54
N LEU A 63 0.24 -14.49 -1.85
CA LEU A 63 -0.45 -15.44 -2.73
C LEU A 63 0.43 -16.61 -3.18
N ILE A 64 1.73 -16.56 -2.91
CA ILE A 64 2.71 -17.64 -3.15
C ILE A 64 3.18 -18.16 -1.78
#